data_AF-A0AAE1MJD9-F1
#
_entry.id   AF-A0AAE1MJD9-F1
#
_cell.length_a   1.000
_cell.length_b   1.000
_cell.length_c   1.000
_cell.angle_alpha   90.00
_cell.angle_beta   90.00
_cell.angle_gamma   90.00
#
_symmetry.space_group_name_H-M   'P 1'
#
loop_
_entity.id
_entity.type
_entity.pdbx_description
1 polymer ?
#
loop_
_entity_poly.entity_id
_entity_poly.type
_entity_poly.pdbx_seq_one_letter_code
_entity_poly.pdbx_strand_id
1 'polypeptide(L)' 'MNWIQRKIYLYNVTFGLFMLDWWERYLFNTLVLVLMWFVLYNGSRYVTEFFKRICHQQYLFQNLKLGNFSTLHLR' A
#
# COMPACT_ATOMS: atom_id res chain seq x y z
N MET A 1 34.79 30.85 -1.59
CA MET A 1 33.68 29.87 -1.52
C MET A 1 34.19 28.53 -2.05
N ASN A 2 34.46 27.59 -1.15
CA ASN A 2 35.21 26.35 -1.47
C ASN A 2 34.44 25.47 -2.46
N TRP A 3 34.80 25.59 -3.74
CA TRP A 3 34.24 24.79 -4.84
C TRP A 3 34.42 23.29 -4.60
N ILE A 4 35.48 22.89 -3.90
CA ILE A 4 35.74 21.51 -3.44
C ILE A 4 34.63 20.99 -2.52
N GLN A 5 34.16 21.79 -1.56
CA GLN A 5 33.14 21.37 -0.59
C GLN A 5 31.80 21.11 -1.30
N ARG A 6 31.49 21.91 -2.32
CA ARG A 6 30.30 21.74 -3.14
C ARG A 6 30.35 20.48 -3.99
N LYS A 7 31.55 20.14 -4.52
CA LYS A 7 31.78 18.87 -5.21
C LYS A 7 31.59 17.69 -4.25
N ILE A 8 32.22 17.70 -3.08
CA ILE A 8 32.10 16.61 -2.08
C ILE A 8 30.64 16.39 -1.64
N TYR A 9 29.87 17.45 -1.42
CA TYR A 9 28.46 17.34 -1.05
C TYR A 9 27.63 16.69 -2.17
N LEU A 10 27.84 17.10 -3.42
CA LEU A 10 27.20 16.47 -4.57
C LEU A 10 27.62 15.01 -4.75
N TYR A 11 28.90 14.69 -4.54
CA TYR A 11 29.38 13.32 -4.56
C TYR A 11 28.72 12.50 -3.45
N ASN A 12 28.70 12.95 -2.20
CA ASN A 12 28.03 12.24 -1.11
C ASN A 12 26.52 12.04 -1.34
N VAL A 13 25.81 13.00 -1.95
CA VAL A 13 24.37 12.86 -2.19
C VAL A 13 24.04 11.96 -3.39
N THR A 14 24.87 11.99 -4.44
CA THR A 14 24.64 11.23 -5.69
C THR A 14 25.20 9.83 -5.57
N PHE A 15 26.41 9.73 -5.01
CA PHE A 15 27.08 8.47 -4.76
C PHE A 15 26.65 7.84 -3.45
N GLY A 16 26.20 8.53 -2.40
CA GLY A 16 25.77 7.86 -1.15
C GLY A 16 24.65 6.83 -1.32
N LEU A 17 23.76 7.02 -2.30
CA LEU A 17 22.72 6.04 -2.67
C LEU A 17 23.24 4.98 -3.68
N PHE A 18 24.28 5.33 -4.45
CA PHE A 18 24.91 4.49 -5.48
C PHE A 18 26.23 3.83 -5.03
N MET A 19 26.72 4.11 -3.82
CA MET A 19 28.00 3.65 -3.27
C MET A 19 27.88 2.35 -2.52
N LEU A 20 26.64 1.87 -2.32
CA LEU A 20 26.46 0.51 -1.87
C LEU A 20 27.28 -0.40 -2.78
N ASP A 21 28.17 -1.19 -2.17
CA ASP A 21 28.99 -2.17 -2.85
C ASP A 21 28.10 -3.03 -3.75
N TRP A 22 28.65 -3.65 -4.80
CA TRP A 22 27.83 -4.37 -5.78
C TRP A 22 26.89 -5.39 -5.09
N TRP A 23 27.33 -6.00 -4.00
CA TRP A 23 26.54 -6.88 -3.14
C TRP A 23 25.45 -6.18 -2.31
N GLU A 24 25.76 -5.01 -1.77
CA GLU A 24 24.83 -4.22 -0.96
C GLU A 24 23.65 -3.69 -1.78
N ARG A 25 23.86 -3.35 -3.06
CA ARG A 25 22.75 -2.99 -3.98
C ARG A 25 21.77 -4.14 -4.16
N TYR A 26 22.27 -5.38 -4.29
CA TYR A 26 21.41 -6.55 -4.37
C TYR A 26 20.62 -6.74 -3.07
N LEU A 27 21.28 -6.63 -1.91
CA LEU A 27 20.62 -6.76 -0.61
C LEU A 27 19.55 -5.70 -0.39
N PHE A 28 19.81 -4.44 -0.76
CA PHE A 28 18.84 -3.34 -0.60
C PHE A 28 17.63 -3.53 -1.52
N ASN A 29 17.84 -3.91 -2.79
CA ASN A 29 16.72 -4.20 -3.71
C ASN A 29 15.88 -5.38 -3.24
N THR A 30 16.50 -6.45 -2.74
CA THR A 30 15.77 -7.59 -2.17
C THR A 30 15.00 -7.17 -0.92
N LEU A 31 15.58 -6.36 -0.03
CA LEU A 31 14.88 -5.83 1.13
C LEU A 31 13.66 -4.98 0.75
N VAL A 32 13.79 -4.08 -0.23
CA VAL A 32 12.66 -3.26 -0.70
C VAL A 32 11.57 -4.14 -1.33
N LEU A 33 11.93 -5.13 -2.14
CA LEU A 33 10.97 -6.07 -2.72
C LEU A 33 10.23 -6.89 -1.65
N VAL A 34 10.95 -7.41 -0.65
CA VAL A 34 10.36 -8.17 0.46
C VAL A 34 9.48 -7.26 1.33
N LEU A 35 9.91 -6.04 1.59
CA LEU A 35 9.14 -5.06 2.35
C LEU A 35 7.85 -4.68 1.61
N MET A 36 7.95 -4.37 0.31
CA MET A 36 6.80 -4.05 -0.54
C MET A 36 5.84 -5.24 -0.58
N TRP A 37 6.35 -6.46 -0.77
CA TRP A 37 5.54 -7.67 -0.73
C TRP A 37 4.84 -7.85 0.62
N PHE A 38 5.54 -7.62 1.73
CA PHE A 38 4.98 -7.70 3.07
C PHE A 38 3.84 -6.70 3.27
N VAL A 39 4.03 -5.44 2.88
CA VAL A 39 3.00 -4.40 2.98
C VAL A 39 1.80 -4.73 2.09
N LEU A 40 2.01 -5.20 0.87
CA LEU A 40 0.92 -5.60 -0.04
C LEU A 40 0.16 -6.81 0.49
N TYR A 41 0.85 -7.83 1.01
CA TYR A 41 0.20 -9.02 1.57
C TYR A 41 -0.67 -8.67 2.78
N ASN A 42 -0.12 -7.90 3.73
CA ASN A 42 -0.87 -7.43 4.90
C ASN A 42 -2.02 -6.49 4.49
N GLY A 43 -1.75 -5.52 3.62
CA GLY A 43 -2.74 -4.58 3.10
C GLY A 43 -3.89 -5.30 2.38
N SER A 44 -3.60 -6.27 1.51
CA SER A 44 -4.62 -7.02 0.80
C SER A 44 -5.54 -7.81 1.73
N ARG A 45 -5.01 -8.37 2.83
CA ARG A 45 -5.81 -9.04 3.87
C ARG A 45 -6.78 -8.06 4.52
N TYR A 46 -6.31 -6.88 4.92
CA TYR A 46 -7.18 -5.84 5.48
C TYR A 46 -8.24 -5.37 4.48
N VAL A 47 -7.84 -5.10 3.24
CA VAL A 47 -8.73 -4.65 2.17
C VAL A 47 -9.80 -5.71 1.86
N THR A 48 -9.43 -6.99 1.78
CA THR A 48 -10.35 -8.10 1.51
C THR A 48 -11.42 -8.23 2.60
N GLU A 49 -11.02 -8.12 3.87
CA GLU A 49 -11.98 -8.14 4.99
C GLU A 49 -12.89 -6.90 4.97
N PHE A 50 -12.37 -5.73 4.56
CA PHE A 50 -13.16 -4.53 4.37
C PHE A 50 -14.20 -4.67 3.25
N PHE A 51 -13.80 -5.24 2.09
CA PHE A 51 -14.70 -5.51 0.98
C PHE A 51 -15.79 -6.53 1.34
N LYS A 52 -15.47 -7.57 2.11
CA LYS A 52 -16.48 -8.51 2.61
C LYS A 52 -17.52 -7.82 3.48
N ARG A 53 -17.10 -6.92 4.38
CA ARG A 53 -18.01 -6.15 5.23
C ARG A 53 -18.90 -5.21 4.42
N ILE A 54 -18.33 -4.52 3.44
CA ILE A 54 -19.10 -3.64 2.54
C ILE A 54 -20.11 -4.46 1.72
N CYS A 55 -19.70 -5.59 1.15
CA CYS A 55 -20.57 -6.45 0.36
C CYS A 55 -21.72 -7.03 1.20
N HIS A 56 -21.42 -7.48 2.43
CA HIS A 56 -22.43 -7.97 3.36
C HIS A 56 -23.43 -6.88 3.79
N GLN A 57 -22.93 -5.66 4.07
CA GLN A 57 -23.78 -4.51 4.38
C GLN A 57 -24.69 -4.14 3.21
N GLN A 58 -24.18 -4.17 1.98
CA GLN A 58 -24.96 -3.91 0.77
C GLN A 58 -26.11 -4.93 0.61
N TYR A 59 -25.84 -6.21 0.88
CA TYR A 59 -26.82 -7.28 0.77
C TYR A 59 -27.93 -7.15 1.81
N LEU A 60 -27.58 -6.87 3.07
CA LEU A 60 -28.56 -6.61 4.13
C LEU A 60 -29.40 -5.36 3.84
N PHE A 61 -28.79 -4.30 3.33
CA PHE A 61 -29.50 -3.08 2.96
C PHE A 61 -30.49 -3.31 1.83
N GLN A 62 -30.14 -4.12 0.82
CA GLN A 62 -31.08 -4.53 -0.23
C GLN A 62 -32.25 -5.36 0.30
N ASN A 63 -31.99 -6.31 1.20
CA ASN A 63 -33.05 -7.14 1.79
C ASN A 63 -34.01 -6.32 2.67
N LEU A 64 -33.49 -5.37 3.45
CA LEU A 64 -34.31 -4.44 4.24
C LEU A 64 -35.17 -3.52 3.35
N LYS A 65 -34.65 -3.06 2.22
CA LYS A 65 -35.41 -2.26 1.24
C LYS A 65 -36.57 -3.06 0.63
N LEU A 66 -36.31 -4.31 0.23
CA LEU A 66 -37.31 -5.19 -0.36
C LEU A 66 -38.40 -5.56 0.65
N GLY A 67 -38.04 -5.88 1.89
CA GLY A 67 -39.01 -6.23 2.94
C GLY A 67 -39.97 -5.08 3.30
N ASN A 68 -39.48 -3.84 3.33
CA ASN A 68 -40.33 -2.66 3.54
C ASN A 68 -41.24 -2.35 2.34
N PHE A 69 -40.80 -2.62 1.11
CA PHE A 69 -41.62 -2.39 -0.08
C PHE A 69 -42.78 -3.39 -0.18
N SER A 70 -42.54 -4.65 0.15
CA SER A 70 -43.58 -5.69 0.17
C SER A 70 -44.64 -5.46 1.25
N THR A 71 -44.26 -4.93 2.41
CA THR A 71 -45.20 -4.62 3.51
C THR A 71 -46.01 -3.35 3.26
N LEU A 72 -45.48 -2.38 2.52
CA LEU A 72 -46.22 -1.18 2.08
C LEU A 72 -47.26 -1.46 0.98
N HIS A 73 -47.04 -2.49 0.16
CA HIS A 73 -47.97 -2.86 -0.93
C HIS A 73 -49.10 -3.80 -0.48
N LEU A 74 -49.01 -4.34 0.75
CA LEU A 74 -49.98 -5.23 1.39
C LEU A 74 -50.88 -4.50 2.41
N ARG A 75 -50.73 -3.18 2.57
CA ARG A 75 -51.52 -2.32 3.47
C ARG A 75 -52.25 -1.26 2.66
#